data_AF-Q5BZW8-F1
#
_entry.id   AF-Q5BZW8-F1
#
_cell.length_a   1.000
_cell.length_b   1.000
_cell.length_c   1.000
_cell.angle_alpha   90.00
_cell.angle_beta   90.00
_cell.angle_gamma   90.00
#
_symmetry.space_group_name_H-M   'P 1'
#
loop_
_entity.id
_entity.type
_entity.pdbx_description
1 polymer ?
#
loop_
_entity_poly.entity_id
_entity_poly.type
_entity_poly.pdbx_seq_one_letter_code
_entity_poly.pdbx_strand_id
1 'polypeptide(L)'
;MVGSQTCQTVIELLWRLYKLKKFVHELNWPQSVLAEALDERICILCAHMLREAVKRTLIELESLVRKCAKTVELILPLECFTMLNTISELRAHLFSLCQPTNQGNMIPNNSSNITRLQRQTTRNATQLHMETQEFFESVQKNMMIIIIDHCMIILNGVLKKLTRFDENKLLSSILVLTKPNDEEGQAYGT
;
A
#
# COMPACT_ATOMS: atom_id res chain seq x y z
N MET A 1 19.25 10.16 -1.06
CA MET A 1 17.78 10.29 -1.16
C MET A 1 17.25 8.95 -1.61
N VAL A 2 16.61 8.20 -0.70
CA VAL A 2 16.06 6.87 -0.98
C VAL A 2 14.89 7.06 -1.94
N GLY A 3 15.08 6.68 -3.20
CA GLY A 3 14.02 6.76 -4.21
C GLY A 3 12.83 5.93 -3.75
N SER A 4 11.62 6.51 -3.84
CA SER A 4 10.37 5.77 -3.70
C SER A 4 10.48 4.51 -4.57
N GLN A 5 10.65 3.33 -3.97
CA GLN A 5 10.73 2.06 -4.71
C GLN A 5 9.32 1.67 -5.15
N THR A 6 8.70 2.52 -5.96
CA THR A 6 7.42 2.28 -6.58
C THR A 6 7.64 1.40 -7.81
N CYS A 7 6.70 0.50 -8.09
CA CYS A 7 6.72 -0.29 -9.32
C CYS A 7 6.74 0.63 -10.56
N GLN A 8 7.71 0.40 -11.44
CA GLN A 8 7.88 1.16 -12.68
C GLN A 8 6.62 1.16 -13.56
N THR A 9 5.91 0.03 -13.60
CA THR A 9 4.64 -0.10 -14.34
C THR A 9 3.57 0.87 -13.84
N VAL A 10 3.52 1.11 -12.52
CA VAL A 10 2.58 2.03 -11.90
C VAL A 10 2.94 3.48 -12.22
N ILE A 11 4.23 3.82 -12.19
CA ILE A 11 4.73 5.15 -12.59
C ILE A 11 4.38 5.42 -14.06
N GLU A 12 4.60 4.46 -14.95
CA GLU A 12 4.25 4.60 -16.36
C GLU A 12 2.74 4.75 -16.58
N LEU A 13 1.92 3.99 -15.85
CA LEU A 13 0.47 4.12 -15.90
C LEU A 13 0.04 5.55 -15.52
N LEU A 14 0.54 6.07 -14.39
CA LEU A 14 0.26 7.43 -13.94
C LEU A 14 0.65 8.45 -15.01
N TRP A 15 1.87 8.34 -15.56
CA TRP A 15 2.34 9.26 -16.58
C TRP A 15 1.48 9.25 -17.85
N ARG A 16 1.06 8.06 -18.30
CA ARG A 16 0.14 7.92 -19.46
C ARG A 16 -1.22 8.55 -19.18
N LEU A 17 -1.78 8.39 -17.98
CA LEU A 17 -3.04 9.02 -17.58
C LEU A 17 -2.94 10.55 -17.55
N TYR A 18 -1.84 11.08 -16.98
CA TYR A 18 -1.58 12.52 -16.98
C TYR A 18 -1.46 13.09 -18.39
N LYS A 19 -0.70 12.41 -19.27
CA LYS A 19 -0.51 12.83 -20.65
C LYS A 19 -1.83 12.83 -21.42
N LEU A 20 -2.66 11.80 -21.23
CA LEU A 20 -3.99 11.72 -21.85
C LEU A 20 -4.89 12.86 -21.40
N LYS A 21 -4.96 13.10 -20.09
CA LYS A 21 -5.77 14.18 -19.51
C LYS A 21 -5.33 15.55 -20.03
N LYS A 22 -4.02 15.81 -20.05
CA LYS A 22 -3.45 17.05 -20.59
C LYS A 22 -3.76 17.20 -22.08
N PHE A 23 -3.55 16.16 -22.87
CA PHE A 23 -3.84 16.17 -24.31
C PHE A 23 -5.30 16.54 -24.58
N VAL A 24 -6.24 15.97 -23.83
CA VAL A 24 -7.67 16.26 -24.03
C VAL A 24 -8.02 17.71 -23.67
N HIS A 25 -7.38 18.26 -22.64
CA HIS A 25 -7.58 19.65 -22.26
C HIS A 25 -7.04 20.65 -23.31
N GLU A 26 -5.93 20.31 -23.96
CA GLU A 26 -5.26 21.17 -24.96
C GLU A 26 -5.92 21.17 -26.34
N LEU A 27 -6.97 20.37 -26.58
CA LEU A 27 -7.64 20.26 -27.88
C LEU A 27 -8.56 21.46 -28.23
N ASN A 28 -8.68 22.47 -27.36
CA ASN A 28 -9.48 23.69 -27.56
C ASN A 28 -10.86 23.43 -28.21
N TRP A 29 -11.63 22.51 -27.60
CA TRP A 29 -12.89 22.03 -28.16
C TRP A 29 -13.88 23.15 -28.49
N PRO A 30 -14.51 23.14 -29.69
CA PRO A 30 -15.44 24.17 -30.11
C PRO A 30 -16.78 24.15 -29.33
N GLN A 31 -17.14 23.00 -28.74
CA GLN A 31 -18.37 22.83 -27.96
C GLN A 31 -18.04 22.54 -26.50
N SER A 32 -18.41 23.46 -25.60
CA SER A 32 -18.15 23.32 -24.16
C SER A 32 -18.83 22.09 -23.54
N VAL A 33 -20.00 21.70 -24.04
CA VAL A 33 -20.75 20.54 -23.52
C VAL A 33 -20.01 19.23 -23.81
N LEU A 34 -19.42 19.10 -25.00
CA LEU A 34 -18.64 17.93 -25.38
C LEU A 34 -17.33 17.86 -24.56
N ALA A 35 -16.68 19.01 -24.35
CA ALA A 35 -15.47 19.10 -23.54
C ALA A 35 -15.72 18.65 -22.09
N GLU A 36 -16.82 19.10 -21.48
CA GLU A 36 -17.20 18.73 -20.12
C GLU A 36 -17.53 17.24 -19.99
N ALA A 37 -18.34 16.70 -20.92
CA ALA A 37 -18.69 15.28 -20.93
C ALA A 37 -17.47 14.38 -21.15
N LEU A 38 -16.48 14.83 -21.93
CA LEU A 38 -15.24 14.11 -22.15
C LEU A 38 -14.32 14.16 -20.92
N ASP A 39 -14.21 15.30 -20.25
CA ASP A 39 -13.44 15.44 -19.00
C ASP A 39 -14.02 14.55 -17.88
N GLU A 40 -15.35 14.47 -17.77
CA GLU A 40 -16.03 13.56 -16.83
C GLU A 40 -15.68 12.09 -17.14
N ARG A 41 -15.77 11.68 -18.41
CA ARG A 41 -15.41 10.31 -18.83
C ARG A 41 -13.94 9.98 -18.55
N ILE A 42 -13.03 10.94 -18.74
CA ILE A 42 -11.61 10.76 -18.43
C ILE A 42 -11.40 10.61 -16.94
N CYS A 43 -12.08 11.40 -16.10
CA CYS A 43 -12.01 11.24 -14.65
C CYS A 43 -12.47 9.84 -14.21
N ILE A 44 -13.57 9.34 -14.78
CA ILE A 44 -14.08 7.98 -14.52
C ILE A 44 -13.05 6.92 -14.98
N LEU A 45 -12.47 7.08 -16.18
CA LEU A 45 -11.44 6.19 -16.69
C LEU A 45 -10.21 6.16 -15.77
N CYS A 46 -9.71 7.32 -15.36
CA CYS A 46 -8.59 7.45 -14.42
C CYS A 46 -8.90 6.71 -13.11
N ALA A 47 -10.04 6.99 -12.49
CA ALA A 47 -10.44 6.34 -11.25
C ALA A 47 -10.55 4.81 -11.41
N HIS A 48 -11.11 4.32 -12.52
CA HIS A 48 -11.20 2.90 -12.81
C HIS A 48 -9.82 2.24 -12.98
N MET A 49 -8.93 2.85 -13.76
CA MET A 49 -7.57 2.34 -13.98
C MET A 49 -6.75 2.29 -12.68
N LEU A 50 -6.88 3.33 -11.84
CA LEU A 50 -6.24 3.39 -10.54
C LEU A 50 -6.76 2.30 -9.60
N ARG A 51 -8.09 2.13 -9.49
CA ARG A 51 -8.70 1.05 -8.68
C ARG A 51 -8.23 -0.33 -9.13
N GLU A 52 -8.17 -0.56 -10.44
CA GLU A 52 -7.77 -1.83 -11.01
C GLU A 52 -6.29 -2.14 -10.75
N ALA A 53 -5.41 -1.13 -10.81
CA ALA A 53 -4.01 -1.27 -10.43
C ALA A 53 -3.84 -1.65 -8.95
N VAL A 54 -4.59 -1.01 -8.05
CA VAL A 54 -4.59 -1.32 -6.62
C VAL A 54 -5.08 -2.74 -6.34
N LYS A 55 -6.17 -3.17 -6.98
CA LYS A 55 -6.69 -4.55 -6.84
C LYS A 55 -5.66 -5.60 -7.23
N ARG A 56 -5.00 -5.43 -8.37
CA ARG A 56 -3.98 -6.36 -8.85
C ARG A 56 -2.77 -6.41 -7.92
N THR A 57 -2.37 -5.26 -7.39
CA THR A 57 -1.28 -5.16 -6.41
C THR A 57 -1.62 -5.91 -5.13
N LEU A 58 -2.86 -5.82 -4.64
CA LEU A 58 -3.33 -6.60 -3.49
C LEU A 58 -3.28 -8.11 -3.74
N ILE A 59 -3.79 -8.56 -4.87
CA ILE A 59 -3.81 -10.00 -5.23
C ILE A 59 -2.39 -10.57 -5.26
N GLU A 60 -1.44 -9.84 -5.86
CA GLU A 60 -0.04 -10.28 -5.92
C GLU A 60 0.62 -10.27 -4.55
N LEU A 61 0.36 -9.25 -3.71
CA LEU A 61 0.87 -9.19 -2.34
C LEU A 61 0.39 -10.39 -1.51
N GLU A 62 -0.90 -10.71 -1.56
CA GLU A 62 -1.41 -11.88 -0.86
C GLU A 62 -0.78 -13.19 -1.38
N SER A 63 -0.56 -13.30 -2.69
CA SER A 63 0.08 -14.47 -3.31
C SER A 63 1.52 -14.64 -2.82
N LEU A 64 2.30 -13.56 -2.74
CA LEU A 64 3.68 -13.58 -2.23
C LEU A 64 3.71 -13.92 -0.74
N VAL A 65 2.89 -13.27 0.08
CA VAL A 65 2.84 -13.54 1.53
C VAL A 65 2.45 -15.00 1.81
N ARG A 66 1.47 -15.54 1.08
CA ARG A 66 1.08 -16.96 1.21
C ARG A 66 2.21 -17.93 0.84
N LYS A 67 3.09 -17.57 -0.10
CA LYS A 67 4.28 -18.38 -0.45
C LYS A 67 5.32 -18.32 0.67
N CYS A 68 5.53 -17.16 1.28
CA CYS A 68 6.50 -16.96 2.36
C CYS A 68 6.12 -17.68 3.66
N ALA A 69 4.83 -17.81 3.96
CA ALA A 69 4.35 -18.50 5.18
C ALA A 69 4.80 -19.97 5.32
N LYS A 70 5.35 -20.58 4.25
CA LYS A 70 5.84 -21.96 4.24
C LYS A 70 7.25 -22.11 4.82
N THR A 71 8.00 -21.02 4.99
CA THR A 71 9.41 -21.03 5.44
C THR A 71 9.62 -19.98 6.52
N VAL A 72 10.22 -20.36 7.65
CA VAL A 72 10.46 -19.47 8.81
C VAL A 72 11.66 -18.52 8.59
N GLU A 73 12.31 -18.61 7.42
CA GLU A 73 13.59 -17.93 7.16
C GLU A 73 13.46 -16.64 6.35
N LEU A 74 12.31 -16.41 5.69
CA LEU A 74 12.05 -15.14 5.02
C LEU A 74 11.22 -14.22 5.92
N ILE A 75 11.91 -13.24 6.50
CA ILE A 75 11.28 -11.96 6.84
C ILE A 75 10.75 -11.38 5.52
N LEU A 76 9.51 -10.88 5.54
CA LEU A 76 8.71 -10.39 4.41
C LEU A 76 9.54 -9.90 3.19
N PRO A 77 9.29 -10.39 1.96
CA PRO A 77 10.03 -9.99 0.77
C PRO A 77 9.99 -8.47 0.50
N LEU A 78 11.06 -7.93 -0.08
CA LEU A 78 11.17 -6.51 -0.41
C LEU A 78 10.03 -6.04 -1.35
N GLU A 79 9.57 -6.95 -2.22
CA GLU A 79 8.48 -6.74 -3.14
C GLU A 79 7.16 -6.37 -2.44
N CYS A 80 6.93 -6.86 -1.22
CA CYS A 80 5.74 -6.48 -0.46
C CYS A 80 5.81 -5.00 -0.04
N PHE A 81 7.00 -4.50 0.31
CA PHE A 81 7.21 -3.09 0.63
C PHE A 81 7.09 -2.20 -0.61
N THR A 82 7.60 -2.64 -1.77
CA THR A 82 7.42 -1.89 -3.02
C THR A 82 5.94 -1.79 -3.40
N MET A 83 5.17 -2.88 -3.20
CA MET A 83 3.72 -2.88 -3.41
C MET A 83 2.96 -1.95 -2.44
N LEU A 84 3.32 -1.90 -1.16
CA LEU A 84 2.76 -0.92 -0.22
C LEU A 84 3.06 0.53 -0.63
N ASN A 85 4.30 0.79 -1.04
CA ASN A 85 4.71 2.09 -1.54
C ASN A 85 3.94 2.46 -2.81
N THR A 86 3.66 1.49 -3.70
CA THR A 86 2.86 1.74 -4.91
C THR A 86 1.45 2.21 -4.63
N ILE A 87 0.78 1.66 -3.62
CA ILE A 87 -0.57 2.08 -3.27
C ILE A 87 -0.56 3.47 -2.64
N SER A 88 0.45 3.74 -1.81
CA SER A 88 0.64 5.07 -1.23
C SER A 88 0.88 6.13 -2.31
N GLU A 89 1.68 5.80 -3.34
CA GLU A 89 1.94 6.67 -4.49
C GLU A 89 0.67 6.90 -5.32
N LEU A 90 -0.04 5.83 -5.68
CA LEU A 90 -1.30 5.91 -6.41
C LEU A 90 -2.33 6.80 -5.68
N ARG A 91 -2.38 6.71 -4.34
CA ARG A 91 -3.24 7.55 -3.49
C ARG A 91 -2.86 9.03 -3.57
N ALA A 92 -1.56 9.34 -3.53
CA ALA A 92 -1.08 10.73 -3.62
C ALA A 92 -1.50 11.39 -4.95
N HIS A 93 -1.50 10.62 -6.04
CA HIS A 93 -1.89 11.11 -7.37
C HIS A 93 -3.40 11.12 -7.65
N LEU A 94 -4.22 10.48 -6.80
CA LEU A 94 -5.66 10.33 -7.02
C LEU A 94 -6.37 11.68 -7.19
N PHE A 95 -6.05 12.64 -6.31
CA PHE A 95 -6.66 13.97 -6.32
C PHE A 95 -6.40 14.71 -7.64
N SER A 96 -5.15 14.71 -8.08
CA SER A 96 -4.73 15.42 -9.30
C SER A 96 -5.30 14.80 -10.57
N LEU A 97 -5.51 13.47 -10.60
CA LEU A 97 -6.10 12.78 -11.76
C LEU A 97 -7.62 12.85 -11.81
N CYS A 98 -8.32 12.76 -10.66
CA CYS A 98 -9.78 12.65 -10.62
C CYS A 98 -10.54 13.98 -10.47
N GLN A 99 -9.83 15.11 -10.37
CA GLN A 99 -10.48 16.43 -10.39
C GLN A 99 -10.59 16.99 -11.81
N PRO A 100 -11.76 17.52 -12.22
CA PRO A 100 -11.92 18.18 -13.50
C PRO A 100 -11.04 19.43 -13.58
N THR A 101 -10.44 19.67 -14.74
CA THR A 101 -9.38 20.69 -14.94
C THR A 101 -9.92 22.14 -14.81
N ASN A 102 -11.23 22.31 -14.79
CA ASN A 102 -11.91 23.62 -14.72
C ASN A 102 -11.85 24.34 -13.35
N GLN A 103 -11.05 23.87 -12.39
CA GLN A 103 -10.82 24.57 -11.10
C GLN A 103 -9.80 25.73 -11.18
N GLY A 104 -9.07 25.88 -12.30
CA GLY A 104 -7.98 26.84 -12.44
C GLY A 104 -8.35 28.32 -12.62
N ASN A 105 -9.63 28.66 -12.82
CA ASN A 105 -10.07 30.06 -12.99
C ASN A 105 -10.91 30.57 -11.81
N MET A 106 -10.47 30.30 -10.57
CA MET A 106 -10.98 31.02 -9.39
C MET A 106 -10.45 32.46 -9.36
N ILE A 107 -10.98 33.31 -10.23
CA ILE A 107 -11.11 34.73 -9.90
C ILE A 107 -12.46 34.84 -9.17
N PRO A 108 -12.50 35.25 -7.88
CA PRO A 108 -13.75 35.44 -7.15
C PRO A 108 -14.39 36.75 -7.61
N ASN A 109 -14.90 36.75 -8.84
CA ASN A 109 -15.66 37.87 -9.37
C ASN A 109 -17.13 37.61 -9.09
N ASN A 110 -17.77 38.62 -8.52
CA ASN A 110 -19.10 38.67 -7.92
C ASN A 110 -20.27 38.41 -8.92
N SER A 111 -20.23 37.32 -9.68
CA SER A 111 -21.27 36.94 -10.65
C SER A 111 -21.86 35.59 -10.25
N SER A 112 -23.09 35.67 -9.74
CA SER A 112 -23.95 34.63 -9.20
C SER A 112 -24.57 33.71 -10.26
N ASN A 113 -23.81 33.35 -11.29
CA ASN A 113 -24.24 32.49 -12.40
C ASN A 113 -23.32 31.26 -12.52
N ILE A 114 -23.10 30.58 -11.38
CA ILE A 114 -22.63 29.20 -11.38
C ILE A 114 -23.76 28.34 -11.96
N THR A 115 -23.61 27.94 -13.22
CA THR A 115 -24.55 27.08 -13.94
C THR A 115 -24.83 25.81 -13.14
N ARG A 116 -26.10 25.41 -13.03
CA ARG A 116 -26.56 24.25 -12.25
C ARG A 116 -25.83 22.95 -12.62
N LEU A 117 -25.41 22.83 -13.88
CA LEU A 117 -24.60 21.74 -14.43
C LEU A 117 -23.19 21.71 -13.81
N GLN A 118 -22.50 22.85 -13.72
CA GLN A 118 -21.16 22.97 -13.14
C GLN A 118 -21.11 22.50 -11.67
N ARG A 119 -22.15 22.83 -10.88
CA ARG A 119 -22.28 22.32 -9.49
C ARG A 119 -22.51 20.82 -9.43
N GLN A 120 -23.20 20.25 -10.42
CA GLN A 120 -23.49 18.82 -10.48
C GLN A 120 -22.25 18.03 -10.91
N THR A 121 -21.52 18.46 -11.94
CA THR A 121 -20.26 17.87 -12.37
C THR A 121 -19.21 17.92 -11.26
N THR A 122 -19.14 19.04 -10.52
CA THR A 122 -18.24 19.16 -9.36
C THR A 122 -18.61 18.18 -8.24
N ARG A 123 -19.90 18.01 -7.94
CA ARG A 123 -20.36 17.03 -6.93
C ARG A 123 -20.03 15.60 -7.33
N ASN A 124 -20.30 15.23 -8.58
CA ASN A 124 -20.03 13.88 -9.09
C ASN A 124 -18.53 13.55 -9.05
N ALA A 125 -17.68 14.49 -9.47
CA ALA A 125 -16.22 14.30 -9.41
C ALA A 125 -15.69 14.21 -7.97
N THR A 126 -16.21 15.03 -7.05
CA THR A 126 -15.83 14.95 -5.63
C THR A 126 -16.31 13.65 -4.98
N GLN A 127 -17.49 13.15 -5.38
CA GLN A 127 -18.02 11.89 -4.88
C GLN A 127 -17.21 10.69 -5.42
N LEU A 128 -16.86 10.68 -6.71
CA LEU A 128 -16.00 9.68 -7.32
C LEU A 128 -14.62 9.64 -6.65
N HIS A 129 -14.05 10.82 -6.39
CA HIS A 129 -12.77 10.94 -5.69
C HIS A 129 -12.86 10.38 -4.27
N MET A 130 -13.92 10.71 -3.52
CA MET A 130 -14.16 10.20 -2.16
C MET A 130 -14.35 8.68 -2.13
N GLU A 131 -15.20 8.13 -3.02
CA GLU A 131 -15.42 6.68 -3.14
C GLU A 131 -14.11 5.95 -3.47
N THR A 132 -13.32 6.49 -4.40
CA THR A 132 -12.03 5.90 -4.78
C THR A 132 -11.02 6.01 -3.64
N GLN A 133 -11.02 7.12 -2.90
CA GLN A 133 -10.14 7.31 -1.74
C GLN A 133 -10.47 6.31 -0.63
N GLU A 134 -11.75 6.11 -0.32
CA GLU A 134 -12.20 5.13 0.67
C GLU A 134 -11.83 3.70 0.26
N PHE A 135 -11.99 3.35 -1.02
CA PHE A 135 -11.55 2.08 -1.56
C PHE A 135 -10.04 1.86 -1.35
N PHE A 136 -9.22 2.88 -1.59
CA PHE A 136 -7.78 2.81 -1.37
C PHE A 136 -7.41 2.59 0.10
N GLU A 137 -8.08 3.29 1.02
CA GLU A 137 -7.87 3.09 2.47
C GLU A 137 -8.25 1.68 2.90
N SER A 138 -9.35 1.15 2.38
CA SER A 138 -9.78 -0.21 2.65
C SER A 138 -8.72 -1.22 2.20
N VAL A 139 -8.19 -1.07 0.99
CA VAL A 139 -7.13 -1.97 0.48
C VAL A 139 -5.84 -1.83 1.29
N GLN A 140 -5.41 -0.62 1.62
CA GLN A 140 -4.21 -0.40 2.43
C GLN A 140 -4.34 -1.02 3.82
N LYS A 141 -5.50 -0.89 4.47
CA LYS A 141 -5.81 -1.55 5.74
C LYS A 141 -5.76 -3.07 5.59
N ASN A 142 -6.34 -3.62 4.53
CA ASN A 142 -6.31 -5.06 4.28
C ASN A 142 -4.87 -5.58 4.12
N MET A 143 -4.03 -4.88 3.34
CA MET A 143 -2.61 -5.23 3.21
C MET A 143 -1.88 -5.22 4.54
N MET A 144 -2.15 -4.22 5.40
CA MET A 144 -1.57 -4.14 6.73
C MET A 144 -1.96 -5.35 7.59
N ILE A 145 -3.24 -5.75 7.57
CA ILE A 145 -3.73 -6.93 8.28
C ILE A 145 -3.00 -8.19 7.81
N ILE A 146 -2.88 -8.39 6.49
CA ILE A 146 -2.18 -9.55 5.89
C ILE A 146 -0.73 -9.62 6.36
N ILE A 147 -0.03 -8.48 6.38
CA ILE A 147 1.38 -8.42 6.80
C ILE A 147 1.51 -8.69 8.31
N ILE A 148 0.63 -8.10 9.13
CA ILE A 148 0.64 -8.34 10.59
C ILE A 148 0.40 -9.81 10.89
N ASP A 149 -0.60 -10.43 10.25
CA ASP A 149 -0.89 -11.85 10.43
C ASP A 149 0.31 -12.73 10.06
N HIS A 150 0.97 -12.43 8.94
CA HIS A 150 2.17 -13.13 8.53
C HIS A 150 3.32 -12.99 9.54
N CYS A 151 3.55 -11.79 10.08
CA CYS A 151 4.54 -11.56 11.12
C CYS A 151 4.21 -12.35 12.40
N MET A 152 2.93 -12.44 12.78
CA MET A 152 2.49 -13.24 13.93
C MET A 152 2.74 -14.74 13.70
N ILE A 153 2.51 -15.25 12.48
CA ILE A 153 2.81 -16.64 12.12
C ILE A 153 4.31 -16.92 12.25
N ILE A 154 5.17 -16.04 11.74
CA ILE A 154 6.62 -16.19 11.85
C ILE A 154 7.06 -16.15 13.31
N LEU A 155 6.58 -15.17 14.08
CA LEU A 155 6.94 -15.01 15.49
C LEU A 155 6.57 -16.25 16.30
N ASN A 156 5.35 -16.77 16.13
CA ASN A 156 4.91 -18.01 16.77
C ASN A 156 5.74 -19.21 16.32
N GLY A 157 6.12 -19.27 15.03
CA GLY A 157 7.00 -20.30 14.48
C GLY A 157 8.40 -20.29 15.10
N VAL A 158 9.00 -19.10 15.25
CA VAL A 158 10.31 -18.91 15.89
C VAL A 158 10.23 -19.22 17.38
N LEU A 159 9.20 -18.74 18.08
CA LEU A 159 9.00 -19.01 19.51
C LEU A 159 8.88 -20.51 19.77
N LYS A 160 8.09 -21.23 18.96
CA LYS A 160 7.94 -22.69 19.05
C LYS A 160 9.24 -23.46 18.77
N LYS A 161 10.10 -22.94 17.88
CA LYS A 161 11.44 -23.50 17.68
C LYS A 161 12.28 -23.26 18.92
N LEU A 162 12.28 -22.05 19.47
CA LEU A 162 13.06 -21.68 20.65
C LEU A 162 12.68 -22.48 21.89
N THR A 163 11.38 -22.68 22.16
CA THR A 163 10.92 -23.48 23.31
C THR A 163 11.39 -24.94 23.21
N ARG A 164 11.43 -25.51 22.00
CA ARG A 164 11.98 -26.86 21.77
C ARG A 164 13.51 -26.93 21.92
N PHE A 165 14.21 -25.84 21.67
CA PHE A 165 15.66 -25.77 21.92
C PHE A 165 15.98 -25.68 23.41
N ASP A 166 15.11 -25.05 24.20
CA ASP A 166 15.23 -24.99 25.66
C ASP A 166 14.98 -26.36 26.32
N GLU A 167 13.99 -27.11 25.84
CA GLU A 167 13.70 -28.47 26.30
C GLU A 167 14.85 -29.47 26.05
N ASN A 168 15.76 -29.20 25.09
CA ASN A 168 16.64 -30.23 24.55
C ASN A 168 18.15 -30.16 24.85
N LYS A 169 18.78 -29.11 25.44
CA LYS A 169 20.15 -29.24 26.03
C LYS A 169 20.91 -28.00 26.55
N LEU A 170 20.58 -26.76 26.19
CA LEU A 170 21.57 -25.68 26.34
C LEU A 170 21.59 -25.01 27.71
N LEU A 171 20.44 -24.61 28.28
CA LEU A 171 20.43 -23.89 29.56
C LEU A 171 20.70 -24.81 30.76
N SER A 172 20.31 -26.07 30.68
CA SER A 172 20.63 -27.09 31.69
C SER A 172 22.13 -27.40 31.76
N SER A 173 22.82 -27.50 30.60
CA SER A 173 24.28 -27.74 30.59
C SER A 173 25.09 -26.51 31.06
N ILE A 174 24.63 -25.29 30.74
CA ILE A 174 25.29 -24.05 31.17
C ILE A 174 25.12 -23.83 32.70
N LEU A 175 23.94 -24.13 33.26
CA LEU A 175 23.69 -24.02 34.70
C LEU A 175 24.33 -25.15 35.52
N VAL A 176 24.61 -26.31 34.92
CA VAL A 176 25.40 -27.39 35.56
C VAL A 176 26.89 -27.07 35.54
N LEU A 177 27.39 -26.37 34.53
CA LEU A 177 28.80 -25.95 34.45
C LEU A 177 29.18 -24.91 35.53
N THR A 178 28.20 -24.25 36.15
CA THR A 178 28.43 -23.33 37.28
C THR A 178 28.36 -24.00 38.65
N LYS A 179 28.20 -25.33 38.73
CA LYS A 179 28.40 -26.04 40.01
C LYS A 179 29.90 -26.37 40.14
N PRO A 180 30.65 -25.74 41.05
CA PRO A 180 31.97 -26.25 41.39
C PRO A 180 31.76 -27.63 42.03
N ASN A 181 32.26 -28.67 41.38
CA ASN A 181 32.51 -29.95 42.03
C ASN A 181 33.71 -29.74 42.96
N ASP A 182 33.46 -29.27 44.18
CA ASP A 182 34.36 -29.53 45.30
C ASP A 182 33.89 -30.83 45.97
N GLU A 183 34.09 -31.95 45.26
CA GLU A 183 34.31 -33.24 45.92
C GLU A 183 35.82 -33.34 46.17
N GLU A 184 36.32 -32.60 47.17
CA GLU A 184 37.56 -32.99 47.84
C GLU A 184 37.30 -34.25 48.66
N GLY A 185 37.77 -35.37 48.10
CA GLY A 185 38.41 -36.47 48.82
C GLY A 185 37.83 -36.87 50.18
N GLN A 186 36.99 -37.91 50.17
CA GLN A 186 37.11 -38.94 51.20
C GLN A 186 38.50 -39.58 51.11
N ALA A 187 39.47 -39.01 51.80
CA ALA A 187 40.72 -39.69 52.15
C ALA A 187 41.32 -38.98 53.35
N TYR A 188 40.90 -39.34 54.57
CA TYR A 188 41.76 -39.66 55.72
C TYR A 188 40.86 -40.27 56.80
N GLY A 189 40.82 -41.60 56.82
CA GLY A 189 40.56 -42.33 58.05
C GLY A 189 41.86 -42.47 58.81
N THR A 190 41.97 -41.85 59.98
CA THR A 190 42.48 -42.36 61.27
C THR A 190 42.45 -41.23 62.30
#